data_AF-A0A7C4X3D5-F1
#
_entry.id   AF-A0A7C4X3D5-F1
#
_cell.length_a   1.000
_cell.length_b   1.000
_cell.length_c   1.000
_cell.angle_alpha   90.00
_cell.angle_beta   90.00
_cell.angle_gamma   90.00
#
_symmetry.space_group_name_H-M   'P 1'
#
loop_
_entity.id
_entity.type
_entity.pdbx_description
1 polymer ?
#
loop_
_entity_poly.entity_id
_entity_poly.type
_entity_poly.pdbx_seq_one_letter_code
_entity_poly.pdbx_strand_id
1 'polypeptide(L)'
;MPLLKPPRRLLADLARQRIERILQVALEIAKTDYELAKREAALARRIALKYNVRLPFSLKRFFCRGCKQLIIPGLNCRVRLSRRAHILRVTCLMCGHTYRRPLE
;
A
#
# COMPACT_ATOMS: atom_id res chain seq x y z
N MET A 1 9.84 35.11 12.33
CA MET A 1 8.52 34.51 12.65
C MET A 1 8.71 33.04 12.94
N PRO A 2 8.48 32.55 14.17
CA PRO A 2 8.55 31.11 14.43
C PRO A 2 7.34 30.45 13.77
N LEU A 3 7.60 29.53 12.85
CA LEU A 3 6.56 28.70 12.24
C LEU A 3 5.90 27.88 13.36
N LEU A 4 4.64 28.18 13.66
CA LEU A 4 3.81 27.36 14.55
C LEU A 4 3.88 25.92 14.06
N LYS A 5 4.45 25.01 14.87
CA LYS A 5 4.48 23.59 14.52
C LYS A 5 3.04 23.08 14.50
N PRO A 6 2.53 22.60 13.36
CA PRO A 6 1.16 22.14 13.27
C PRO A 6 0.91 20.96 14.23
N PRO A 7 -0.33 20.80 14.72
CA PRO A 7 -0.67 19.69 15.59
C PRO A 7 -0.41 18.35 14.88
N ARG A 8 0.01 17.34 15.65
CA ARG A 8 0.39 16.02 15.11
C ARG A 8 -0.71 15.36 14.28
N ARG A 9 -1.98 15.57 14.63
CA ARG A 9 -3.16 15.04 13.90
C ARG A 9 -3.23 15.62 12.48
N LEU A 10 -3.09 16.93 12.34
CA LEU A 10 -3.09 17.62 11.05
C LEU A 10 -1.95 17.12 10.14
N LEU A 11 -0.77 16.91 10.72
CA LEU A 11 0.37 16.33 9.99
C LEU A 11 0.09 14.90 9.51
N ALA A 12 -0.55 14.07 10.34
CA ALA A 12 -0.93 12.71 9.97
C ALA A 12 -2.00 12.70 8.86
N ASP A 13 -2.96 13.62 8.90
CA ASP A 13 -3.99 13.76 7.86
C ASP A 13 -3.39 14.23 6.54
N LEU A 14 -2.50 15.22 6.57
CA LEU A 14 -1.79 15.68 5.37
C LEU A 14 -0.90 14.57 4.80
N ALA A 15 -0.21 13.82 5.66
CA ALA A 15 0.58 12.67 5.26
C ALA A 15 -0.30 11.59 4.62
N ARG A 16 -1.50 11.31 5.15
CA ARG A 16 -2.46 10.38 4.55
C ARG A 16 -2.86 10.81 3.14
N GLN A 17 -3.26 12.07 2.96
CA GLN A 17 -3.62 12.61 1.64
C GLN A 17 -2.45 12.52 0.65
N ARG A 18 -1.22 12.79 1.13
CA ARG A 18 -0.02 12.68 0.30
C ARG A 18 0.25 11.24 -0.12
N ILE A 19 0.12 10.28 0.80
CA ILE A 19 0.28 8.85 0.52
C ILE A 19 -0.75 8.38 -0.51
N GLU A 20 -2.01 8.82 -0.39
CA GLU A 20 -3.07 8.49 -1.35
C GLU A 20 -2.70 8.94 -2.76
N ARG A 21 -2.26 10.19 -2.93
CA ARG A 21 -1.83 10.70 -4.25
C ARG A 21 -0.62 9.96 -4.80
N ILE A 22 0.41 9.72 -3.98
CA ILE A 22 1.61 8.99 -4.42
C ILE A 22 1.25 7.58 -4.86
N LEU A 23 0.41 6.88 -4.10
CA LEU A 23 -0.02 5.53 -4.46
C LEU A 23 -0.88 5.51 -5.72
N GLN A 24 -1.75 6.50 -5.93
CA GLN A 24 -2.52 6.59 -7.16
C GLN A 24 -1.60 6.69 -8.39
N VAL A 25 -0.65 7.61 -8.37
CA VAL A 25 0.35 7.77 -9.44
C VAL A 25 1.18 6.50 -9.63
N ALA A 26 1.62 5.87 -8.54
CA ALA A 26 2.35 4.61 -8.61
C ALA A 26 1.53 3.50 -9.30
N LEU A 27 0.22 3.42 -9.04
CA LEU A 27 -0.65 2.42 -9.67
C LEU A 27 -0.90 2.69 -11.16
N GLU A 28 -0.98 3.97 -11.56
CA GLU A 28 -1.13 4.38 -12.96
C GLU A 28 0.11 4.01 -13.78
N ILE A 29 1.31 4.24 -13.22
CA ILE A 29 2.59 4.00 -13.91
C ILE A 29 3.00 2.53 -13.86
N ALA A 30 2.52 1.74 -12.89
CA ALA A 30 3.04 0.39 -12.67
C ALA A 30 2.91 -0.59 -13.84
N LYS A 31 2.00 -0.35 -14.80
CA LYS A 31 1.89 -1.17 -16.01
C LYS A 31 3.00 -0.87 -17.03
N THR A 32 3.51 0.36 -17.07
CA THR A 32 4.53 0.81 -18.01
C THR A 32 5.93 0.79 -17.40
N ASP A 33 6.07 1.26 -16.15
CA ASP A 33 7.31 1.23 -15.39
C ASP A 33 7.06 0.80 -13.94
N TYR A 34 7.20 -0.50 -13.71
CA TYR A 34 7.02 -1.09 -12.39
C TYR A 34 8.12 -0.71 -11.40
N GLU A 35 9.37 -0.50 -11.84
CA GLU A 35 10.46 -0.14 -10.92
C GLU A 35 10.29 1.28 -10.40
N LEU A 36 9.84 2.22 -11.24
CA LEU A 36 9.45 3.56 -10.79
C LEU A 36 8.27 3.50 -9.82
N ALA A 37 7.20 2.78 -10.16
CA ALA A 37 6.05 2.61 -9.28
C ALA A 37 6.42 2.03 -7.91
N LYS A 38 7.33 1.06 -7.88
CA LYS A 38 7.85 0.44 -6.65
C LYS A 38 8.62 1.44 -5.79
N ARG A 39 9.42 2.34 -6.40
CA ARG A 39 10.12 3.42 -5.67
C ARG A 39 9.15 4.42 -5.06
N GLU A 40 8.12 4.83 -5.81
CA GLU A 40 7.07 5.73 -5.34
C GLU A 40 6.27 5.10 -4.18
N ALA A 41 5.87 3.83 -4.32
CA ALA A 41 5.20 3.12 -3.25
C ALA A 41 6.08 2.97 -1.98
N ALA A 42 7.39 2.78 -2.15
CA ALA A 42 8.33 2.77 -1.02
C ALA A 42 8.42 4.14 -0.34
N LEU A 43 8.36 5.25 -1.09
CA LEU A 43 8.24 6.59 -0.53
C LEU A 43 6.95 6.77 0.26
N ALA A 44 5.80 6.41 -0.31
CA ALA A 44 4.51 6.42 0.39
C ALA A 44 4.57 5.64 1.72
N ARG A 45 5.17 4.44 1.70
CA ARG A 45 5.35 3.64 2.92
C ARG A 45 6.23 4.33 3.96
N ARG A 46 7.34 4.96 3.54
CA ARG A 46 8.23 5.71 4.45
C ARG A 46 7.49 6.87 5.12
N ILE A 47 6.66 7.60 4.37
CA ILE A 47 5.83 8.68 4.91
C ILE A 47 4.84 8.13 5.94
N ALA A 48 4.18 7.00 5.63
CA ALA A 48 3.22 6.37 6.54
C ALA A 48 3.86 6.02 7.89
N LEU A 49 5.07 5.46 7.86
CA LEU A 49 5.83 5.11 9.06
C LEU A 49 6.27 6.36 9.84
N LYS A 50 6.80 7.38 9.14
CA LYS A 50 7.31 8.61 9.76
C LYS A 50 6.24 9.36 10.55
N TYR A 51 5.02 9.43 10.01
CA TYR A 51 3.90 10.13 10.63
C TYR A 51 2.92 9.20 11.37
N ASN A 52 3.28 7.91 11.53
CA ASN A 52 2.46 6.88 12.15
C ASN A 52 1.02 6.82 11.63
N VAL A 53 0.88 6.96 10.30
CA VAL A 53 -0.42 6.96 9.61
C VAL A 53 -0.94 5.55 9.48
N ARG A 54 -2.11 5.28 10.07
CA ARG A 54 -2.82 4.01 9.88
C ARG A 54 -3.46 3.98 8.50
N LEU A 55 -2.87 3.23 7.57
CA LEU A 55 -3.40 3.09 6.22
C LEU A 55 -4.74 2.34 6.21
N PRO A 56 -5.79 2.86 5.55
CA PRO A 56 -7.01 2.11 5.30
C PRO A 56 -6.73 0.88 4.42
N PHE A 57 -7.64 -0.09 4.46
CA PHE A 57 -7.45 -1.34 3.71
C PHE A 57 -7.29 -1.14 2.20
N SER A 58 -7.98 -0.14 1.64
CA SER A 58 -7.90 0.26 0.23
C SER A 58 -6.47 0.52 -0.24
N LEU A 59 -5.63 1.10 0.62
CA LEU A 59 -4.22 1.36 0.34
C LEU A 59 -3.32 0.21 0.82
N LYS A 60 -3.60 -0.32 2.01
CA LYS A 60 -2.79 -1.37 2.65
C LYS A 60 -2.69 -2.65 1.81
N ARG A 61 -3.72 -2.97 1.01
CA ARG A 61 -3.75 -4.15 0.13
C ARG A 61 -2.68 -4.14 -0.97
N PHE A 62 -2.16 -2.96 -1.32
CA PHE A 62 -1.12 -2.80 -2.33
C PHE A 62 0.29 -2.99 -1.77
N PHE A 63 0.44 -3.35 -0.49
CA PHE A 63 1.73 -3.70 0.09
C PHE A 63 1.76 -5.16 0.50
N CYS A 64 2.80 -5.87 0.08
CA CYS A 64 3.03 -7.24 0.53
C CYS A 64 3.19 -7.27 2.06
N ARG A 65 2.53 -8.21 2.73
CA ARG A 65 2.69 -8.38 4.19
C ARG A 65 4.03 -8.97 4.60
N GLY A 66 4.74 -9.65 3.70
CA GLY A 66 6.13 -10.11 3.87
C GLY A 66 7.14 -9.01 3.54
N CYS A 67 7.54 -8.91 2.27
CA CYS A 67 8.59 -8.01 1.80
C CYS A 67 8.25 -6.50 1.77
N LYS A 68 6.98 -6.12 2.04
CA LYS A 68 6.50 -4.73 2.03
C LYS A 68 6.63 -3.98 0.70
N GLN A 69 6.95 -4.67 -0.39
CA GLN A 69 6.96 -4.09 -1.74
C GLN A 69 5.54 -3.88 -2.29
N LEU A 70 5.45 -3.03 -3.31
CA LEU A 70 4.22 -2.80 -4.07
C LEU A 70 3.74 -4.11 -4.68
N ILE A 71 2.47 -4.44 -4.46
CA ILE A 71 1.80 -5.59 -5.08
C ILE A 71 0.56 -5.13 -5.84
N ILE A 72 0.43 -5.59 -7.07
CA ILE A 72 -0.66 -5.25 -7.97
C ILE A 72 -1.25 -6.55 -8.50
N PRO A 73 -2.56 -6.79 -8.27
CA PRO A 73 -3.26 -7.95 -8.82
C PRO A 73 -3.10 -8.02 -10.33
N GLY A 74 -2.68 -9.20 -10.82
CA GLY A 74 -2.47 -9.43 -12.25
C GLY A 74 -1.08 -9.05 -12.78
N LEU A 75 -0.27 -8.30 -12.01
CA LEU A 75 1.11 -7.97 -12.38
C LEU A 75 2.11 -8.85 -11.63
N ASN A 76 2.15 -8.73 -10.30
CA ASN A 76 3.16 -9.39 -9.45
C ASN A 76 2.55 -10.03 -8.19
N CYS A 77 1.22 -10.10 -8.13
CA CYS A 77 0.51 -10.85 -7.10
C CYS A 77 -0.64 -11.66 -7.69
N ARG A 78 -0.86 -12.82 -7.08
CA ARG A 78 -1.93 -13.75 -7.44
C ARG A 78 -3.02 -13.64 -6.39
N VAL A 79 -4.22 -13.27 -6.84
CA VAL A 79 -5.41 -13.20 -6.01
C VAL A 79 -6.29 -14.40 -6.33
N ARG A 80 -6.67 -15.16 -5.31
CA ARG A 80 -7.59 -16.31 -5.41
C ARG A 80 -8.71 -16.14 -4.40
N LEU A 81 -9.93 -16.42 -4.84
CA LEU A 81 -11.12 -16.36 -4.00
C LEU A 81 -11.63 -17.79 -3.81
N SER A 82 -11.68 -18.26 -2.56
CA SER A 82 -12.27 -19.55 -2.26
C SER A 82 -13.74 -19.35 -1.92
N ARG A 83 -14.64 -19.87 -2.77
CA ARG A 83 -16.10 -19.79 -2.55
C ARG A 83 -16.53 -20.60 -1.33
N ARG A 84 -16.00 -21.83 -1.16
CA ARG A 84 -16.36 -22.69 -0.02
C ARG A 84 -15.94 -22.12 1.32
N ALA A 85 -14.78 -21.47 1.38
CA ALA A 85 -14.24 -20.97 2.64
C ALA A 85 -14.49 -19.48 2.85
N HIS A 86 -15.13 -18.77 1.90
CA HIS A 86 -15.29 -17.31 1.90
C HIS A 86 -13.99 -16.56 2.22
N ILE A 87 -12.87 -16.97 1.63
CA ILE A 87 -11.53 -16.40 1.91
C ILE A 87 -10.90 -15.84 0.64
N LEU A 88 -10.43 -14.60 0.74
CA LEU A 88 -9.50 -13.97 -0.19
C LEU A 88 -8.07 -14.38 0.16
N ARG A 89 -7.39 -15.03 -0.77
CA ARG A 89 -5.96 -15.37 -0.68
C ARG A 89 -5.18 -14.50 -1.65
N VAL A 90 -4.19 -13.78 -1.15
CA VAL A 90 -3.30 -12.96 -1.97
C VAL A 90 -1.87 -13.43 -1.75
N THR A 91 -1.24 -13.90 -2.83
CA THR A 91 0.13 -14.40 -2.83
C THR A 91 1.03 -13.43 -3.60
N CYS A 92 2.10 -12.96 -2.96
CA CYS A 92 3.13 -12.16 -3.60
C CYS A 92 4.02 -13.07 -4.45
N LEU A 93 4.17 -12.76 -5.74
CA LEU A 93 5.01 -13.55 -6.65
C LEU A 93 6.51 -13.23 -6.50
N MET A 94 6.84 -12.11 -5.84
CA MET A 94 8.23 -11.70 -5.60
C MET A 94 8.88 -12.42 -4.41
N CYS A 95 8.13 -12.68 -3.33
CA CYS A 95 8.68 -13.28 -2.10
C CYS A 95 7.93 -14.52 -1.62
N GLY A 96 6.89 -14.97 -2.34
CA GLY A 96 6.09 -16.14 -1.97
C GLY A 96 5.10 -15.94 -0.80
N HIS A 97 5.19 -14.82 -0.07
CA HIS A 97 4.33 -14.59 1.08
C HIS A 97 2.85 -14.57 0.67
N THR A 98 2.04 -15.32 1.41
CA THR A 98 0.60 -15.43 1.17
C THR A 98 -0.16 -14.94 2.39
N TYR A 99 -0.99 -13.90 2.21
CA TYR A 99 -1.92 -13.49 3.24
C TYR A 99 -3.34 -13.92 2.90
N ARG A 100 -4.14 -14.16 3.94
CA ARG A 100 -5.54 -14.58 3.85
C ARG A 100 -6.41 -13.54 4.54
N ARG A 101 -7.56 -13.25 3.97
CA ARG A 101 -8.58 -12.38 4.56
C ARG A 101 -9.95 -13.03 4.38
N PRO A 102 -10.70 -13.29 5.45
CA PRO A 102 -12.11 -13.65 5.35
C PRO A 102 -12.89 -12.54 4.63
N LEU A 103 -13.78 -12.95 3.74
CA LEU A 103 -14.81 -12.12 3.14
C LEU A 103 -16.04 -12.36 4.00
N GLU A 104 -16.36 -11.39 4.85
CA GLU A 104 -17.62 -11.32 5.59
C GLU A 104 -18.77 -10.99 4.64
#